data_AF-A0A2H0MTY6-F1
#
_entry.id   AF-A0A2H0MTY6-F1
#
_cell.length_a   1.000
_cell.length_b   1.000
_cell.length_c   1.000
_cell.angle_alpha   90.00
_cell.angle_beta   90.00
_cell.angle_gamma   90.00
#
_symmetry.space_group_name_H-M   'P 1'
#
loop_
_entity.id
_entity.type
_entity.pdbx_description
1 polymer ?
#
loop_
_entity_poly.entity_id
_entity_poly.type
_entity_poly.pdbx_seq_one_letter_code
_entity_poly.pdbx_strand_id
1 'polypeptide(L)'
;MRLSQNFLIPLFFCIFAFACATTESRLWTVPPANISKSDQELYSQALQLQNAGHIQEAIKFWNEFLKNQPRSFEARNNLGHAYYTSDQIPQAITEFETALSIAPEDKKIKDNLIGALKFQSALQEDNRDPHGAIKSLMQAYDLSPPSERERIGLNIELLQDKIYEGVQTTNTLEAYQDFLTRYPNSPKNSDDAKAQIEKIKNPPAPALAPAPAPAPEPAPEPAPAPAPAPAPAPAPAPAPAPAPAPAPAPAPAPAPAPAPAPAPAPAPAPAPAPAPAPAPAPAPAPAPAPAPAPAPAPAPAPAPEPAPAPAPAPAPAPAPAPAPAPAPAPAPAPAPAPAPAPAPEPAPAPAPAPAPAPAPDPALMKTIAIVTRENPLRAREMPTTDGKILGRVRKGSRFKVLDVINKWYLIEFAPGKRGWIFSKYTKIVK
;
A
#
# COMPACT_ATOMS: atom_id res chain seq x y z
N MET A 1 -27.00 -48.88 -22.53
CA MET A 1 -26.11 -49.77 -21.76
C MET A 1 -25.31 -50.63 -22.72
N ARG A 2 -24.06 -50.27 -22.99
CA ARG A 2 -22.98 -51.16 -23.44
C ARG A 2 -21.65 -50.58 -22.93
N LEU A 3 -20.91 -51.43 -22.23
CA LEU A 3 -19.59 -51.20 -21.67
C LEU A 3 -18.49 -51.24 -22.74
N SER A 4 -17.34 -50.71 -22.32
CA SER A 4 -15.98 -50.86 -22.88
C SER A 4 -15.59 -49.92 -24.03
N GLN A 5 -14.56 -49.11 -23.80
CA GLN A 5 -13.24 -49.35 -24.39
C GLN A 5 -12.14 -48.63 -23.57
N ASN A 6 -11.17 -49.42 -23.11
CA ASN A 6 -9.88 -48.96 -22.59
C ASN A 6 -9.09 -48.30 -23.71
N PHE A 7 -8.54 -47.10 -23.48
CA PHE A 7 -7.36 -46.63 -24.20
C PHE A 7 -6.25 -46.31 -23.21
N LEU A 8 -5.19 -47.08 -23.37
CA LEU A 8 -3.89 -47.04 -22.69
C LEU A 8 -3.21 -45.70 -23.00
N ILE A 9 -2.92 -44.89 -21.97
CA ILE A 9 -2.11 -43.66 -22.12
C ILE A 9 -0.63 -44.07 -21.97
N PRO A 10 0.24 -43.88 -22.98
CA PRO A 10 1.65 -44.20 -22.83
C PRO A 10 2.34 -43.15 -21.95
N LEU A 11 2.98 -43.64 -20.90
CA LEU A 11 3.82 -42.89 -19.97
C LEU A 11 5.08 -42.40 -20.71
N PHE A 12 5.07 -41.16 -21.21
CA PHE A 12 6.25 -40.55 -21.82
C PHE A 12 7.20 -40.08 -20.72
N PHE A 13 8.22 -40.90 -20.43
CA PHE A 13 9.36 -40.54 -19.60
C PHE A 13 10.18 -39.46 -20.32
N CYS A 14 9.82 -38.19 -20.14
CA CYS A 14 10.69 -37.08 -20.49
C CYS A 14 11.79 -36.97 -19.42
N ILE A 15 12.94 -37.58 -19.71
CA ILE A 15 14.22 -37.28 -19.06
C ILE A 15 14.58 -35.85 -19.46
N PHE A 16 14.06 -34.86 -18.74
CA PHE A 16 14.62 -33.51 -18.78
C PHE A 16 15.86 -33.51 -17.91
N ALA A 17 17.02 -33.56 -18.57
CA ALA A 17 18.26 -33.13 -17.97
C ALA A 17 18.05 -31.69 -17.48
N PHE A 18 17.89 -31.53 -16.16
CA PHE A 18 17.92 -30.24 -15.48
C PHE A 18 19.31 -29.65 -15.75
N ALA A 19 19.40 -28.79 -16.76
CA ALA A 19 20.44 -27.79 -16.79
C ALA A 19 20.26 -26.97 -15.51
N CYS A 20 21.14 -27.22 -14.55
CA CYS A 20 21.19 -26.52 -13.28
C CYS A 20 21.60 -25.07 -13.59
N ALA A 21 20.63 -24.23 -13.98
CA ALA A 21 20.77 -22.80 -13.85
C ALA A 21 20.89 -22.56 -12.35
N THR A 22 22.12 -22.39 -11.87
CA THR A 22 22.39 -22.01 -10.49
C THR A 22 21.71 -20.66 -10.27
N THR A 23 20.51 -20.66 -9.69
CA THR A 23 19.90 -19.46 -9.16
C THR A 23 20.91 -18.85 -8.21
N GLU A 24 21.41 -17.65 -8.53
CA GLU A 24 22.32 -16.93 -7.63
C GLU A 24 21.71 -16.88 -6.24
N SER A 25 22.50 -17.26 -5.23
CA SER A 25 22.04 -17.24 -3.84
C SER A 25 21.57 -15.84 -3.48
N ARG A 26 20.34 -15.76 -2.96
CA ARG A 26 19.74 -14.52 -2.43
C ARG A 26 20.47 -14.01 -1.18
N LEU A 27 21.20 -14.90 -0.52
CA LEU A 27 22.04 -14.62 0.64
C LEU A 27 23.49 -14.32 0.21
N TRP A 28 24.16 -13.47 0.98
CA TRP A 28 25.61 -13.38 0.97
C TRP A 28 26.18 -14.48 1.84
N THR A 29 27.09 -15.27 1.25
CA THR A 29 27.72 -16.40 1.94
C THR A 29 29.11 -16.05 2.47
N VAL A 30 29.67 -14.92 2.03
CA VAL A 30 31.00 -14.45 2.41
C VAL A 30 30.86 -13.26 3.35
N PRO A 31 31.47 -13.29 4.55
CA PRO A 31 31.44 -12.16 5.47
C PRO A 31 32.26 -10.97 4.93
N PRO A 32 32.03 -9.75 5.47
CA PRO A 32 32.85 -8.59 5.16
C PRO A 32 34.34 -8.84 5.39
N ALA A 33 35.19 -8.20 4.59
CA ALA A 33 36.63 -8.25 4.80
C ALA A 33 37.04 -7.53 6.11
N ASN A 34 38.15 -7.96 6.71
CA ASN A 34 38.78 -7.32 7.87
C ASN A 34 37.91 -7.23 9.14
N ILE A 35 37.15 -8.29 9.44
CA ILE A 35 36.42 -8.43 10.71
C ILE A 35 37.16 -9.37 11.69
N SER A 36 36.80 -9.30 12.97
CA SER A 36 37.37 -10.15 14.01
C SER A 36 37.01 -11.63 13.81
N LYS A 37 37.80 -12.56 14.37
CA LYS A 37 37.46 -14.00 14.34
C LYS A 37 36.09 -14.29 14.97
N SER A 38 35.77 -13.62 16.08
CA SER A 38 34.46 -13.74 16.72
C SER A 38 33.32 -13.25 15.82
N ASP A 39 33.51 -12.17 15.07
CA ASP A 39 32.50 -11.70 14.11
C ASP A 39 32.35 -12.67 12.92
N GLN A 40 33.45 -13.29 12.46
CA GLN A 40 33.39 -14.36 11.45
C GLN A 40 32.57 -15.55 11.94
N GLU A 41 32.76 -15.96 13.20
CA GLU A 41 32.00 -17.03 13.83
C GLU A 41 30.51 -16.67 13.92
N LEU A 42 30.16 -15.47 14.41
CA LEU A 42 28.77 -14.99 14.46
C LEU A 42 28.11 -15.01 13.08
N TYR A 43 28.79 -14.50 12.04
CA TYR A 43 28.28 -14.51 10.67
C TYR A 43 28.03 -15.93 10.16
N SER A 44 29.00 -16.84 10.39
CA SER A 44 28.91 -18.23 9.93
C SER A 44 27.77 -18.99 10.63
N GLN A 45 27.58 -18.79 11.93
CA GLN A 45 26.51 -19.40 12.71
C GLN A 45 25.14 -18.87 12.27
N ALA A 46 25.00 -17.55 12.09
CA ALA A 46 23.77 -16.96 11.59
C ALA A 46 23.36 -17.55 10.23
N LEU A 47 24.33 -17.67 9.31
CA LEU A 47 24.11 -18.24 7.98
C LEU A 47 23.75 -19.73 8.03
N GLN A 48 24.41 -20.52 8.88
CA GLN A 48 24.10 -21.94 9.07
C GLN A 48 22.68 -22.14 9.61
N LEU A 49 22.30 -21.38 10.66
CA LEU A 49 20.95 -21.42 11.23
C LEU A 49 19.89 -21.03 10.20
N GLN A 50 20.16 -19.99 9.40
CA GLN A 50 19.23 -19.54 8.37
C GLN A 50 19.05 -20.59 7.27
N ASN A 51 20.14 -21.20 6.80
CA ASN A 51 20.09 -22.29 5.81
C ASN A 51 19.41 -23.55 6.36
N ALA A 52 19.51 -23.79 7.67
CA ALA A 52 18.83 -24.88 8.36
C ALA A 52 17.36 -24.56 8.72
N GLY A 53 16.86 -23.35 8.41
CA GLY A 53 15.49 -22.95 8.69
C GLY A 53 15.21 -22.52 10.14
N HIS A 54 16.24 -22.43 10.98
CA HIS A 54 16.15 -21.90 12.35
C HIS A 54 16.12 -20.36 12.35
N ILE A 55 15.11 -19.79 11.69
CA ILE A 55 15.08 -18.37 11.32
C ILE A 55 15.13 -17.44 12.55
N GLN A 56 14.41 -17.75 13.62
CA GLN A 56 14.38 -16.90 14.82
C GLN A 56 15.73 -16.88 15.56
N GLU A 57 16.48 -17.98 15.53
CA GLU A 57 17.83 -18.02 16.09
C GLU A 57 18.80 -17.27 15.18
N ALA A 58 18.71 -17.49 13.86
CA ALA A 58 19.51 -16.75 12.88
C ALA A 58 19.35 -15.23 13.03
N ILE A 59 18.12 -14.73 13.23
CA ILE A 59 17.83 -13.31 13.48
C ILE A 59 18.60 -12.80 14.71
N LYS A 60 18.71 -13.58 15.79
CA LYS A 60 19.47 -13.17 16.99
C LYS A 60 20.94 -13.00 16.66
N PHE A 61 21.54 -13.98 15.99
CA PHE A 61 22.95 -13.92 15.60
C PHE A 61 23.24 -12.80 14.60
N TRP A 62 22.36 -12.57 13.63
CA TRP A 62 22.49 -11.44 12.71
C TRP A 62 22.45 -10.09 13.44
N ASN A 63 21.52 -9.93 14.38
CA ASN A 63 21.45 -8.71 15.19
C ASN A 63 22.70 -8.54 16.07
N GLU A 64 23.23 -9.61 16.64
CA GLU A 64 24.47 -9.57 17.41
C GLU A 64 25.67 -9.17 16.54
N PHE A 65 25.81 -9.77 15.36
CA PHE A 65 26.82 -9.38 14.38
C PHE A 65 26.71 -7.90 13.99
N LEU A 66 25.50 -7.40 13.73
CA LEU A 66 25.27 -6.01 13.32
C LEU A 66 25.49 -4.99 14.45
N LYS A 67 25.50 -5.41 15.73
CA LYS A 67 25.96 -4.54 16.82
C LYS A 67 27.45 -4.20 16.68
N ASN A 68 28.24 -5.18 16.25
CA ASN A 68 29.70 -5.02 16.06
C ASN A 68 30.01 -4.41 14.68
N GLN A 69 29.22 -4.77 13.66
CA GLN A 69 29.45 -4.40 12.26
C GLN A 69 28.21 -3.71 11.64
N PRO A 70 27.80 -2.52 12.13
CA PRO A 70 26.52 -1.89 11.76
C PRO A 70 26.43 -1.46 10.29
N ARG A 71 27.56 -1.40 9.58
CA ARG A 71 27.65 -1.02 8.16
C ARG A 71 27.82 -2.22 7.22
N SER A 72 27.69 -3.46 7.68
CA SER A 72 27.70 -4.62 6.77
C SER A 72 26.38 -4.72 6.02
N PHE A 73 26.40 -4.39 4.72
CA PHE A 73 25.22 -4.55 3.86
C PHE A 73 24.92 -6.04 3.62
N GLU A 74 25.93 -6.91 3.66
CA GLU A 74 25.81 -8.36 3.49
C GLU A 74 24.96 -8.96 4.62
N ALA A 75 25.31 -8.63 5.87
CA ALA A 75 24.56 -9.09 7.04
C ALA A 75 23.16 -8.47 7.08
N ARG A 76 22.99 -7.19 6.72
CA ARG A 76 21.67 -6.56 6.61
C ARG A 76 20.79 -7.23 5.55
N ASN A 77 21.32 -7.55 4.38
CA ASN A 77 20.57 -8.31 3.38
C ASN A 77 20.16 -9.69 3.91
N ASN A 78 21.07 -10.41 4.56
CA ASN A 78 20.75 -11.74 5.10
C ASN A 78 19.69 -11.68 6.21
N LEU A 79 19.79 -10.68 7.09
CA LEU A 79 18.78 -10.39 8.11
C LEU A 79 17.43 -10.02 7.47
N GLY A 80 17.44 -9.20 6.42
CA GLY A 80 16.25 -8.89 5.62
C GLY A 80 15.57 -10.15 5.08
N HIS A 81 16.34 -11.12 4.57
CA HIS A 81 15.80 -12.43 4.17
C HIS A 81 15.25 -13.25 5.33
N ALA A 82 15.91 -13.20 6.50
CA ALA A 82 15.41 -13.90 7.68
C ALA A 82 14.07 -13.31 8.13
N TYR A 83 13.93 -11.98 8.11
CA TYR A 83 12.63 -11.33 8.36
C TYR A 83 11.59 -11.68 7.28
N TYR A 84 11.97 -11.67 6.00
CA TYR A 84 11.08 -12.04 4.91
C TYR A 84 10.54 -13.47 5.06
N THR A 85 11.41 -14.42 5.42
CA THR A 85 11.04 -15.84 5.61
C THR A 85 10.19 -16.05 6.86
N SER A 86 10.27 -15.15 7.84
CA SER A 86 9.43 -15.16 9.05
C SER A 86 8.19 -14.27 8.95
N ASP A 87 7.81 -13.87 7.73
CA ASP A 87 6.63 -13.04 7.42
C ASP A 87 6.66 -11.64 8.09
N GLN A 88 7.84 -11.20 8.51
CA GLN A 88 8.08 -9.87 9.09
C GLN A 88 8.45 -8.88 7.98
N ILE A 89 7.53 -8.68 7.03
CA ILE A 89 7.78 -7.94 5.78
C ILE A 89 8.23 -6.50 6.00
N PRO A 90 7.64 -5.69 6.92
CA PRO A 90 8.14 -4.34 7.18
C PRO A 90 9.59 -4.30 7.66
N GLN A 91 9.98 -5.21 8.55
CA GLN A 91 11.35 -5.35 9.04
C GLN A 91 12.29 -5.77 7.90
N ALA A 92 11.86 -6.71 7.06
CA ALA A 92 12.62 -7.14 5.89
C ALA A 92 12.95 -5.97 4.96
N ILE A 93 11.93 -5.16 4.63
CA ILE A 93 12.08 -3.97 3.78
C ILE A 93 13.04 -2.97 4.41
N THR A 94 12.91 -2.71 5.71
CA THR A 94 13.81 -1.78 6.44
C THR A 94 15.27 -2.22 6.32
N GLU A 95 15.56 -3.51 6.50
CA GLU A 95 16.93 -4.01 6.39
C GLU A 95 17.45 -3.99 4.96
N PHE A 96 16.61 -4.30 3.96
CA PHE A 96 16.99 -4.18 2.55
C PHE A 96 17.23 -2.73 2.12
N GLU A 97 16.38 -1.79 2.53
CA GLU A 97 16.56 -0.36 2.29
C GLU A 97 17.86 0.14 2.95
N THR A 98 18.14 -0.30 4.18
CA THR A 98 19.38 0.06 4.87
C THR A 98 20.60 -0.54 4.18
N ALA A 99 20.54 -1.81 3.76
CA ALA A 99 21.60 -2.45 2.98
C ALA A 99 21.85 -1.71 1.64
N LEU A 100 20.78 -1.32 0.94
CA LEU A 100 20.88 -0.58 -0.32
C LEU A 100 21.43 0.83 -0.10
N SER A 101 21.13 1.49 1.02
CA SER A 101 21.72 2.79 1.34
C SER A 101 23.24 2.74 1.53
N ILE A 102 23.76 1.58 1.93
CA ILE A 102 25.21 1.34 2.09
C ILE A 102 25.83 0.93 0.74
N ALA A 103 25.12 0.12 -0.06
CA ALA A 103 25.55 -0.38 -1.37
C ALA A 103 24.50 -0.09 -2.47
N PRO A 104 24.38 1.18 -2.94
CA PRO A 104 23.24 1.65 -3.75
C PRO A 104 23.13 1.03 -5.15
N GLU A 105 24.26 0.57 -5.70
CA GLU A 105 24.34 -0.06 -7.02
C GLU A 105 24.24 -1.59 -6.96
N ASP A 106 24.09 -2.17 -5.76
CA ASP A 106 24.01 -3.62 -5.63
C ASP A 106 22.69 -4.16 -6.18
N LYS A 107 22.78 -4.86 -7.31
CA LYS A 107 21.63 -5.44 -8.00
C LYS A 107 20.90 -6.46 -7.15
N LYS A 108 21.61 -7.28 -6.37
CA LYS A 108 20.98 -8.37 -5.60
C LYS A 108 20.15 -7.81 -4.43
N ILE A 109 20.65 -6.79 -3.73
CA ILE A 109 19.86 -6.10 -2.69
C ILE A 109 18.63 -5.44 -3.32
N LYS A 110 18.80 -4.76 -4.46
CA LYS A 110 17.72 -4.10 -5.19
C LYS A 110 16.63 -5.11 -5.61
N ASP A 111 17.01 -6.26 -6.16
CA ASP A 111 16.08 -7.33 -6.54
C ASP A 111 15.31 -7.88 -5.32
N ASN A 112 15.99 -8.06 -4.18
CA ASN A 112 15.37 -8.51 -2.94
C ASN A 112 14.36 -7.49 -2.39
N LEU A 113 14.71 -6.21 -2.39
CA LEU A 113 13.83 -5.12 -1.97
C LEU A 113 12.59 -5.01 -2.89
N ILE A 114 12.76 -5.08 -4.21
CA ILE A 114 11.65 -5.09 -5.18
C ILE A 114 10.69 -6.25 -4.88
N GLY A 115 11.23 -7.45 -4.62
CA GLY A 115 10.43 -8.61 -4.24
C GLY A 115 9.63 -8.40 -2.96
N ALA A 116 10.27 -7.84 -1.93
CA ALA A 116 9.62 -7.56 -0.65
C ALA A 116 8.52 -6.50 -0.76
N LEU A 117 8.77 -5.41 -1.50
CA LEU A 117 7.77 -4.35 -1.75
C LEU A 117 6.54 -4.86 -2.52
N LYS A 118 6.75 -5.74 -3.52
CA LYS A 118 5.64 -6.37 -4.24
C LYS A 118 4.80 -7.27 -3.35
N PHE A 119 5.45 -8.03 -2.47
CA PHE A 119 4.75 -8.87 -1.51
C PHE A 119 3.98 -8.01 -0.49
N GLN A 120 4.59 -6.92 0.00
CA GLN A 120 3.90 -5.96 0.87
C GLN A 120 2.66 -5.35 0.20
N SER A 121 2.76 -5.00 -1.09
CA SER A 121 1.61 -4.53 -1.86
C SER A 121 0.47 -5.53 -1.86
N ALA A 122 0.74 -6.81 -2.11
CA ALA A 122 -0.29 -7.85 -2.10
C ALA A 122 -0.97 -7.96 -0.73
N LEU A 123 -0.19 -7.95 0.37
CA LEU A 123 -0.73 -7.95 1.72
C LEU A 123 -1.60 -6.72 2.01
N GLN A 124 -1.19 -5.54 1.52
CA GLN A 124 -1.97 -4.31 1.68
C GLN A 124 -3.28 -4.35 0.89
N GLU A 125 -3.28 -4.92 -0.32
CA GLU A 125 -4.51 -5.13 -1.09
C GLU A 125 -5.49 -6.05 -0.35
N ASP A 126 -4.99 -7.16 0.21
CA ASP A 126 -5.79 -8.11 1.00
C ASP A 126 -6.37 -7.44 2.26
N ASN A 127 -5.60 -6.55 2.88
CA ASN A 127 -6.01 -5.76 4.04
C ASN A 127 -6.87 -4.53 3.70
N ARG A 128 -7.30 -4.39 2.45
CA ARG A 128 -8.11 -3.25 1.96
C ARG A 128 -7.42 -1.89 2.12
N ASP A 129 -6.10 -1.86 2.03
CA ASP A 129 -5.28 -0.65 1.97
C ASP A 129 -4.69 -0.45 0.55
N PRO A 130 -5.51 -0.03 -0.44
CA PRO A 130 -5.04 0.15 -1.81
C PRO A 130 -4.07 1.35 -1.94
N HIS A 131 -4.11 2.31 -1.02
CA HIS A 131 -3.17 3.44 -1.01
C HIS A 131 -1.78 2.99 -0.58
N GLY A 132 -1.69 2.19 0.49
CA GLY A 132 -0.44 1.55 0.90
C GLY A 132 0.12 0.66 -0.19
N ALA A 133 -0.73 -0.16 -0.83
CA ALA A 133 -0.33 -1.02 -1.94
C ALA A 133 0.30 -0.23 -3.10
N ILE A 134 -0.36 0.85 -3.53
CA ILE A 134 0.19 1.75 -4.57
C ILE A 134 1.54 2.34 -4.13
N LYS A 135 1.68 2.76 -2.88
CA LYS A 135 2.95 3.31 -2.36
C LYS A 135 4.09 2.29 -2.48
N SER A 136 3.85 1.05 -2.03
CA SER A 136 4.84 -0.04 -2.12
C SER A 136 5.19 -0.36 -3.57
N LEU A 137 4.22 -0.39 -4.47
CA LEU A 137 4.44 -0.59 -5.90
C LEU A 137 5.22 0.56 -6.55
N MET A 138 4.97 1.82 -6.15
CA MET A 138 5.75 2.96 -6.65
C MET A 138 7.21 2.86 -6.26
N GLN A 139 7.52 2.50 -5.00
CA GLN A 139 8.90 2.24 -4.60
C GLN A 139 9.53 1.10 -5.42
N ALA A 140 8.78 0.01 -5.65
CA ALA A 140 9.26 -1.09 -6.49
C ALA A 140 9.47 -0.65 -7.94
N TYR A 141 8.62 0.21 -8.48
CA TYR A 141 8.72 0.77 -9.83
C TYR A 141 10.01 1.57 -10.00
N ASP A 142 10.32 2.45 -9.06
CA ASP A 142 11.50 3.32 -9.13
C ASP A 142 12.80 2.50 -9.16
N LEU A 143 12.83 1.43 -8.36
CA LEU A 143 13.96 0.48 -8.29
C LEU A 143 14.04 -0.45 -9.51
N SER A 144 12.94 -0.70 -10.21
CA SER A 144 12.86 -1.72 -11.25
C SER A 144 13.50 -1.31 -12.58
N PRO A 145 14.05 -2.26 -13.36
CA PRO A 145 14.43 -2.01 -14.75
C PRO A 145 13.20 -1.77 -15.64
N PRO A 146 13.36 -1.17 -16.85
CA PRO A 146 12.24 -0.83 -17.74
C PRO A 146 11.29 -2.01 -18.05
N SER A 147 11.83 -3.22 -18.21
CA SER A 147 11.04 -4.43 -18.49
C SER A 147 10.07 -4.82 -17.37
N GLU A 148 10.38 -4.43 -16.13
CA GLU A 148 9.59 -4.76 -14.94
C GLU A 148 8.69 -3.61 -14.50
N ARG A 149 9.15 -2.36 -14.72
CA ARG A 149 8.35 -1.14 -14.57
C ARG A 149 7.02 -1.21 -15.30
N GLU A 150 6.98 -1.76 -16.52
CA GLU A 150 5.73 -1.91 -17.27
C GLU A 150 4.68 -2.72 -16.50
N ARG A 151 5.06 -3.84 -15.89
CA ARG A 151 4.13 -4.70 -15.16
C ARG A 151 3.64 -4.04 -13.88
N ILE A 152 4.55 -3.38 -13.16
CA ILE A 152 4.24 -2.68 -11.91
C ILE A 152 3.32 -1.48 -12.19
N GLY A 153 3.63 -0.70 -13.23
CA GLY A 153 2.83 0.45 -13.64
C GLY A 153 1.40 0.08 -14.00
N LEU A 154 1.18 -1.04 -14.70
CA LEU A 154 -0.17 -1.53 -14.97
C LEU A 154 -0.93 -1.92 -13.69
N ASN A 155 -0.23 -2.43 -12.68
CA ASN A 155 -0.85 -2.79 -11.40
C ASN A 155 -1.24 -1.53 -10.61
N ILE A 156 -0.37 -0.50 -10.62
CA ILE A 156 -0.67 0.82 -10.06
C ILE A 156 -1.88 1.45 -10.76
N GLU A 157 -1.91 1.46 -12.09
CA GLU A 157 -3.06 1.97 -12.87
C GLU A 157 -4.36 1.24 -12.48
N LEU A 158 -4.33 -0.09 -12.34
CA LEU A 158 -5.50 -0.89 -11.96
C LEU A 158 -6.04 -0.53 -10.56
N LEU A 159 -5.15 -0.36 -9.59
CA LEU A 159 -5.54 0.03 -8.23
C LEU A 159 -6.10 1.46 -8.20
N GLN A 160 -5.51 2.39 -8.95
CA GLN A 160 -6.02 3.74 -9.08
C GLN A 160 -7.41 3.78 -9.72
N ASP A 161 -7.65 2.97 -10.76
CA ASP A 161 -8.97 2.82 -11.39
C ASP A 161 -10.01 2.37 -10.36
N LYS A 162 -9.70 1.35 -9.55
CA LYS A 162 -10.59 0.85 -8.50
C LYS A 162 -10.88 1.89 -7.40
N ILE A 163 -9.88 2.66 -7.00
CA ILE A 163 -10.08 3.78 -6.05
C ILE A 163 -11.01 4.82 -6.68
N TYR A 164 -10.80 5.14 -7.95
CA TYR A 164 -11.59 6.15 -8.65
C TYR A 164 -13.06 5.74 -8.84
N GLU A 165 -13.36 4.46 -9.05
CA GLU A 165 -14.75 3.95 -9.05
C GLU A 165 -15.47 4.26 -7.72
N GLY A 166 -14.76 4.16 -6.59
CA GLY A 166 -15.27 4.56 -5.29
C GLY A 166 -15.55 6.07 -5.21
N VAL A 167 -14.65 6.90 -5.74
CA VAL A 167 -14.82 8.36 -5.83
C VAL A 167 -16.02 8.73 -6.70
N GLN A 168 -16.24 8.03 -7.81
CA GLN A 168 -17.42 8.24 -8.66
C GLN A 168 -18.71 7.82 -7.97
N THR A 169 -18.66 6.84 -7.07
CA THR A 169 -19.81 6.40 -6.29
C THR A 169 -20.21 7.42 -5.23
N THR A 170 -19.24 8.03 -4.54
CA THR A 170 -19.52 9.08 -3.54
C THR A 170 -19.90 10.40 -4.20
N ASN A 171 -19.30 10.69 -5.36
CA ASN A 171 -19.57 11.85 -6.21
C ASN A 171 -19.56 13.20 -5.44
N THR A 172 -18.64 13.36 -4.49
CA THR A 172 -18.48 14.60 -3.72
C THR A 172 -17.27 15.39 -4.20
N LEU A 173 -17.33 16.73 -4.05
CA LEU A 173 -16.20 17.62 -4.37
C LEU A 173 -14.93 17.21 -3.62
N GLU A 174 -15.07 16.89 -2.33
CA GLU A 174 -13.98 16.46 -1.45
C GLU A 174 -13.32 15.17 -1.93
N ALA A 175 -14.10 14.17 -2.35
CA ALA A 175 -13.56 12.90 -2.82
C ALA A 175 -12.74 13.05 -4.11
N TYR A 176 -13.21 13.87 -5.06
CA TYR A 176 -12.44 14.16 -6.28
C TYR A 176 -11.16 14.97 -5.97
N GLN A 177 -11.22 15.90 -5.01
CA GLN A 177 -10.04 16.68 -4.59
C GLN A 177 -8.99 15.82 -3.87
N ASP A 178 -9.40 14.94 -2.95
CA ASP A 178 -8.48 14.00 -2.28
C ASP A 178 -7.84 13.06 -3.30
N PHE A 179 -8.63 12.53 -4.25
CA PHE A 179 -8.11 11.70 -5.34
C PHE A 179 -7.02 12.42 -6.16
N LEU A 180 -7.28 13.67 -6.57
CA LEU A 180 -6.30 14.46 -7.34
C LEU A 180 -5.07 14.84 -6.52
N THR A 181 -5.21 15.01 -5.20
CA THR A 181 -4.09 15.29 -4.30
C THR A 181 -3.14 14.11 -4.24
N ARG A 182 -3.68 12.89 -4.16
CA ARG A 182 -2.88 11.65 -4.10
C ARG A 182 -2.37 11.21 -5.47
N TYR A 183 -3.19 11.37 -6.50
CA TYR A 183 -2.93 10.86 -7.85
C TYR A 183 -3.15 11.95 -8.91
N PRO A 184 -2.31 13.00 -8.93
CA PRO A 184 -2.48 14.13 -9.84
C PRO A 184 -2.29 13.76 -11.32
N ASN A 185 -1.55 12.66 -11.57
CA ASN A 185 -1.19 12.16 -12.90
C ASN A 185 -1.79 10.77 -13.19
N SER A 186 -2.87 10.39 -12.50
CA SER A 186 -3.59 9.14 -12.80
C SER A 186 -4.12 9.19 -14.23
N PRO A 187 -3.66 8.30 -15.13
CA PRO A 187 -4.04 8.37 -16.52
C PRO A 187 -5.55 8.20 -16.66
N LYS A 188 -6.23 9.11 -17.40
CA LYS A 188 -7.71 9.17 -17.57
C LYS A 188 -8.44 9.71 -16.33
N ASN A 189 -8.18 9.18 -15.14
CA ASN A 189 -8.99 9.49 -13.96
C ASN A 189 -8.76 10.91 -13.44
N SER A 190 -7.53 11.45 -13.53
CA SER A 190 -7.28 12.83 -13.09
C SER A 190 -7.97 13.86 -13.99
N ASP A 191 -8.06 13.62 -15.30
CA ASP A 191 -8.77 14.53 -16.21
C ASP A 191 -10.28 14.47 -16.00
N ASP A 192 -10.83 13.27 -15.80
CA ASP A 192 -12.25 13.11 -15.46
C ASP A 192 -12.57 13.75 -14.10
N ALA A 193 -11.74 13.53 -13.08
CA ALA A 193 -11.92 14.12 -11.75
C ALA A 193 -11.98 15.65 -11.81
N LYS A 194 -11.08 16.28 -12.58
CA LYS A 194 -11.10 17.73 -12.82
C LYS A 194 -12.41 18.17 -13.48
N ALA A 195 -12.87 17.43 -14.49
CA ALA A 195 -14.14 17.74 -15.18
C ALA A 195 -15.36 17.57 -14.26
N GLN A 196 -15.36 16.58 -13.36
CA GLN A 196 -16.43 16.38 -12.37
C GLN A 196 -16.44 17.50 -11.32
N ILE A 197 -15.25 17.93 -10.85
CA ILE A 197 -15.13 19.09 -9.95
C ILE A 197 -15.75 20.35 -10.59
N GLU A 198 -15.48 20.61 -11.86
CA GLU A 198 -16.07 21.75 -12.58
C GLU A 198 -17.59 21.63 -12.71
N LYS A 199 -18.13 20.44 -13.02
CA LYS A 199 -19.58 20.22 -13.06
C LYS A 199 -20.26 20.40 -11.71
N ILE A 200 -19.62 19.97 -10.62
CA ILE A 200 -20.16 20.10 -9.27
C ILE A 200 -20.16 21.57 -8.83
N LYS A 201 -19.10 22.32 -9.17
CA LYS A 201 -19.00 23.76 -8.88
C LYS A 201 -19.94 24.61 -9.72
N ASN A 202 -20.14 24.23 -10.97
CA ASN A 202 -20.97 24.93 -11.94
C ASN A 202 -22.10 24.01 -12.45
N PRO A 203 -23.12 23.73 -11.61
CA PRO A 203 -24.23 22.90 -12.04
C PRO A 203 -24.95 23.57 -13.22
N PRO A 204 -25.38 22.79 -14.24
CA PRO A 204 -26.14 23.34 -15.35
C PRO A 204 -27.38 24.06 -14.80
N ALA A 205 -27.69 25.22 -15.36
CA ALA A 205 -28.88 25.98 -15.00
C ALA A 205 -30.10 25.05 -15.08
N PRO A 206 -31.03 25.10 -14.10
CA PRO A 206 -32.23 24.30 -14.15
C PRO A 206 -32.90 24.54 -15.50
N ALA A 207 -33.20 23.44 -16.22
CA ALA A 207 -33.90 23.53 -17.48
C ALA A 207 -35.15 24.40 -17.26
N LEU A 208 -35.22 25.53 -17.98
CA LEU A 208 -36.38 26.40 -17.93
C LEU A 208 -37.62 25.52 -18.11
N ALA A 209 -38.55 25.60 -17.14
CA ALA A 209 -39.81 24.87 -17.22
C ALA A 209 -40.40 25.07 -18.62
N PRO A 210 -40.94 24.00 -19.27
CA PRO A 210 -41.56 24.16 -20.58
C PRO A 210 -42.58 25.29 -20.50
N ALA A 211 -42.50 26.22 -21.46
CA ALA A 211 -43.40 27.35 -21.54
C ALA A 211 -44.86 26.87 -21.39
N PRO A 212 -45.71 27.57 -20.62
CA PRO A 212 -47.10 27.16 -20.44
C PRO A 212 -47.75 26.95 -21.81
N ALA A 213 -48.38 25.79 -21.98
CA ALA A 213 -49.11 25.46 -23.21
C ALA A 213 -50.11 26.59 -23.52
N PRO A 214 -50.31 26.95 -24.80
CA PRO A 214 -51.30 27.95 -25.18
C PRO A 214 -52.67 27.55 -24.62
N ALA A 215 -53.36 28.52 -24.03
CA ALA A 215 -54.69 28.33 -23.46
C ALA A 215 -55.64 27.77 -24.54
N PRO A 216 -56.47 26.75 -24.21
CA PRO A 216 -57.42 26.21 -25.17
C PRO A 216 -58.44 27.28 -25.61
N GLU A 217 -58.79 27.28 -26.90
CA GLU A 217 -59.80 28.14 -27.50
C GLU A 217 -61.15 28.04 -26.75
N PRO A 218 -61.91 29.15 -26.64
CA PRO A 218 -63.22 29.12 -25.99
C PRO A 218 -64.21 28.26 -26.79
N ALA A 219 -64.86 27.30 -26.12
CA ALA A 219 -65.95 26.52 -26.67
C ALA A 219 -67.23 27.38 -26.89
N PRO A 220 -68.08 27.06 -27.89
CA PRO A 220 -69.28 27.83 -28.19
C PRO A 220 -70.36 27.72 -27.09
N GLU A 221 -71.09 28.82 -26.89
CA GLU A 221 -72.14 29.04 -25.89
C GLU A 221 -73.29 28.00 -25.94
N PRO A 222 -73.70 27.40 -24.81
CA PRO A 222 -74.94 26.65 -24.70
C PRO A 222 -76.17 27.56 -24.47
N ALA A 223 -77.29 27.15 -25.05
CA ALA A 223 -78.63 27.78 -24.98
C ALA A 223 -79.19 27.94 -23.54
N PRO A 224 -80.15 28.86 -23.31
CA PRO A 224 -80.56 29.26 -21.96
C PRO A 224 -81.44 28.21 -21.26
N ALA A 225 -81.03 27.80 -20.05
CA ALA A 225 -81.81 26.98 -19.13
C ALA A 225 -82.66 27.85 -18.18
N PRO A 226 -83.81 27.34 -17.67
CA PRO A 226 -84.77 28.14 -16.91
C PRO A 226 -84.31 28.50 -15.49
N ALA A 227 -84.93 29.55 -14.96
CA ALA A 227 -84.57 30.31 -13.76
C ALA A 227 -84.21 29.46 -12.52
N PRO A 228 -83.16 29.84 -11.77
CA PRO A 228 -82.75 29.13 -10.56
C PRO A 228 -83.73 29.39 -9.40
N ALA A 229 -84.00 28.34 -8.63
CA ALA A 229 -84.60 28.43 -7.31
C ALA A 229 -83.75 29.30 -6.38
N PRO A 230 -84.34 29.99 -5.39
CA PRO A 230 -83.60 30.89 -4.50
C PRO A 230 -82.51 30.10 -3.75
N ALA A 231 -81.28 30.60 -3.87
CA ALA A 231 -80.11 30.04 -3.21
C ALA A 231 -80.28 30.11 -1.67
N PRO A 232 -79.87 29.06 -0.93
CA PRO A 232 -79.76 29.15 0.52
C PRO A 232 -78.73 30.22 0.90
N ALA A 233 -78.99 30.88 2.03
CA ALA A 233 -78.17 31.95 2.59
C ALA A 233 -76.67 31.59 2.60
N PRO A 234 -75.78 32.57 2.34
CA PRO A 234 -74.34 32.33 2.33
C PRO A 234 -73.90 31.76 3.68
N ALA A 235 -73.21 30.61 3.62
CA ALA A 235 -72.50 30.09 4.78
C ALA A 235 -71.52 31.17 5.29
N PRO A 236 -71.44 31.39 6.61
CA PRO A 236 -70.53 32.38 7.16
C PRO A 236 -69.10 32.09 6.70
N ALA A 237 -68.41 33.16 6.30
CA ALA A 237 -67.02 33.09 5.86
C ALA A 237 -66.18 32.32 6.90
N PRO A 238 -65.31 31.38 6.46
CA PRO A 238 -64.41 30.71 7.39
C PRO A 238 -63.60 31.77 8.12
N ALA A 239 -63.57 31.67 9.46
CA ALA A 239 -62.79 32.54 10.32
C ALA A 239 -61.33 32.57 9.81
N PRO A 240 -60.67 33.75 9.82
CA PRO A 240 -59.29 33.85 9.41
C PRO A 240 -58.46 32.83 10.19
N ALA A 241 -57.65 32.06 9.46
CA ALA A 241 -56.75 31.10 10.06
C ALA A 241 -55.93 31.82 11.16
N PRO A 242 -55.82 31.25 12.37
CA PRO A 242 -55.07 31.86 13.45
C PRO A 242 -53.65 32.13 12.96
N ALA A 243 -53.16 33.35 13.22
CA ALA A 243 -51.81 33.75 12.89
C ALA A 243 -50.82 32.68 13.40
N PRO A 244 -49.81 32.31 12.59
CA PRO A 244 -48.84 31.31 13.01
C PRO A 244 -48.26 31.71 14.35
N ALA A 245 -48.32 30.78 15.31
CA ALA A 245 -47.75 30.99 16.63
C ALA A 245 -46.29 31.46 16.47
N PRO A 246 -45.85 32.49 17.22
CA PRO A 246 -44.47 32.93 17.17
C PRO A 246 -43.57 31.72 17.41
N ALA A 247 -42.56 31.58 16.55
CA ALA A 247 -41.60 30.48 16.63
C ALA A 247 -41.12 30.36 18.09
N PRO A 248 -41.08 29.14 18.66
CA PRO A 248 -40.59 28.95 20.02
C PRO A 248 -39.22 29.60 20.12
N ALA A 249 -39.04 30.46 21.13
CA ALA A 249 -37.76 31.09 21.41
C ALA A 249 -36.68 30.00 21.42
N PRO A 250 -35.51 30.25 20.79
CA PRO A 250 -34.44 29.26 20.76
C PRO A 250 -34.19 28.76 22.18
N ALA A 251 -34.25 27.44 22.36
CA ALA A 251 -33.97 26.82 23.64
C ALA A 251 -32.65 27.40 24.17
N PRO A 252 -32.59 27.83 25.44
CA PRO A 252 -31.36 28.35 26.01
C PRO A 252 -30.25 27.35 25.73
N ALA A 253 -29.13 27.85 25.20
CA ALA A 253 -27.98 27.03 24.86
C ALA A 253 -27.70 26.08 26.03
N PRO A 254 -27.52 24.77 25.78
CA PRO A 254 -27.21 23.83 26.84
C PRO A 254 -26.03 24.38 27.62
N ALA A 255 -26.21 24.52 28.94
CA ALA A 255 -25.14 24.96 29.81
C ALA A 255 -23.89 24.14 29.49
N PRO A 256 -22.71 24.78 29.37
CA PRO A 256 -21.48 24.06 29.08
C PRO A 256 -21.39 22.88 30.04
N ALA A 257 -21.25 21.68 29.46
CA ALA A 257 -21.14 20.45 30.23
C ALA A 257 -20.08 20.67 31.33
N PRO A 258 -20.36 20.32 32.60
CA PRO A 258 -19.37 20.43 33.65
C PRO A 258 -18.10 19.75 33.16
N ALA A 259 -16.97 20.45 33.28
CA ALA A 259 -15.68 19.96 32.85
C ALA A 259 -15.53 18.51 33.34
N PRO A 260 -15.11 17.57 32.47
CA PRO A 260 -14.98 16.18 32.85
C PRO A 260 -14.15 16.11 34.12
N ALA A 261 -14.71 15.47 35.16
CA ALA A 261 -13.98 15.21 36.39
C ALA A 261 -12.63 14.59 36.00
N PRO A 262 -11.51 15.06 36.58
CA PRO A 262 -10.21 14.51 36.27
C PRO A 262 -10.28 12.98 36.39
N ALA A 263 -9.77 12.30 35.35
CA ALA A 263 -9.79 10.86 35.27
C ALA A 263 -9.29 10.26 36.60
N PRO A 264 -9.97 9.25 37.17
CA PRO A 264 -9.45 8.57 38.34
C PRO A 264 -8.02 8.15 38.05
N ALA A 265 -7.12 8.49 38.96
CA ALA A 265 -5.71 8.15 38.84
C ALA A 265 -5.58 6.67 38.47
N PRO A 266 -4.67 6.30 37.55
CA PRO A 266 -4.46 4.92 37.17
C PRO A 266 -4.34 4.07 38.43
N ALA A 267 -5.16 3.01 38.53
CA ALA A 267 -5.01 2.05 39.59
C ALA A 267 -3.53 1.60 39.63
N PRO A 268 -2.90 1.54 40.81
CA PRO A 268 -1.52 1.10 40.91
C PRO A 268 -1.36 -0.22 40.16
N ALA A 269 -0.32 -0.30 39.33
CA ALA A 269 -0.01 -1.49 38.57
C ALA A 269 -0.08 -2.73 39.48
N PRO A 270 -0.73 -3.83 39.06
CA PRO A 270 -0.73 -5.05 39.83
C PRO A 270 0.72 -5.39 40.19
N ALA A 271 0.97 -5.63 41.47
CA ALA A 271 2.28 -6.01 41.97
C ALA A 271 2.84 -7.14 41.09
N PRO A 272 4.15 -7.14 40.78
CA PRO A 272 4.77 -8.19 40.00
C PRO A 272 4.33 -9.55 40.54
N ALA A 273 3.83 -10.43 39.67
CA ALA A 273 3.56 -11.79 40.05
C ALA A 273 4.81 -12.35 40.76
N PRO A 274 4.66 -12.99 41.94
CA PRO A 274 5.80 -13.56 42.64
C PRO A 274 6.59 -14.45 41.68
N ALA A 275 7.92 -14.27 41.69
CA ALA A 275 8.81 -15.03 40.84
C ALA A 275 8.46 -16.52 40.90
N PRO A 276 8.42 -17.24 39.77
CA PRO A 276 8.18 -18.67 39.77
C PRO A 276 9.13 -19.33 40.75
N ALA A 277 8.58 -20.11 41.68
CA ALA A 277 9.35 -20.86 42.66
C ALA A 277 10.46 -21.65 41.93
N PRO A 278 11.69 -21.67 42.46
CA PRO A 278 12.78 -22.42 41.84
C PRO A 278 12.33 -23.85 41.61
N ALA A 279 12.61 -24.37 40.40
CA ALA A 279 12.32 -25.74 40.03
C ALA A 279 12.84 -26.69 41.12
N PRO A 280 12.05 -27.69 41.54
CA PRO A 280 12.50 -28.66 42.53
C PRO A 280 13.81 -29.30 42.07
N ALA A 281 14.80 -29.31 42.96
CA ALA A 281 16.08 -29.93 42.72
C ALA A 281 15.88 -31.39 42.24
N PRO A 282 16.69 -31.88 41.28
CA PRO A 282 16.63 -33.26 40.83
C PRO A 282 16.67 -34.22 42.03
N ALA A 283 15.78 -35.20 42.03
CA ALA A 283 15.74 -36.24 43.05
C ALA A 283 17.14 -36.87 43.22
N PRO A 284 17.68 -36.96 44.44
CA PRO A 284 18.94 -37.65 44.67
C PRO A 284 18.83 -39.12 44.24
N ALA A 285 19.87 -39.62 43.60
CA ALA A 285 20.01 -41.03 43.27
C ALA A 285 19.81 -41.90 44.54
N PRO A 286 19.15 -43.07 44.44
CA PRO A 286 18.89 -43.92 45.58
C PRO A 286 20.21 -44.35 46.25
N ALA A 287 20.35 -43.98 47.53
CA ALA A 287 21.49 -44.36 48.36
C ALA A 287 21.39 -45.85 48.79
N PRO A 288 22.54 -46.55 48.91
CA PRO A 288 22.58 -47.95 49.34
C PRO A 288 22.12 -48.15 50.80
N ALA A 289 21.63 -49.36 51.09
CA ALA A 289 20.95 -49.75 52.32
C ALA A 289 21.74 -49.44 53.63
N PRO A 290 21.04 -49.06 54.72
CA PRO A 290 21.67 -48.61 55.96
C PRO A 290 22.16 -49.77 56.86
N ALA A 291 23.36 -49.58 57.42
CA ALA A 291 23.86 -50.30 58.60
C ALA A 291 23.32 -49.66 59.91
N PRO A 292 23.23 -50.40 61.04
CA PRO A 292 22.39 -50.04 62.18
C PRO A 292 22.94 -48.92 63.08
N ALA A 293 21.99 -48.23 63.73
CA ALA A 293 22.10 -46.94 64.42
C ALA A 293 22.81 -46.95 65.79
N PRO A 294 23.48 -45.84 66.18
CA PRO A 294 23.72 -45.47 67.57
C PRO A 294 22.64 -44.53 68.16
N ALA A 295 22.51 -44.58 69.49
CA ALA A 295 21.44 -44.10 70.36
C ALA A 295 21.14 -42.57 70.36
N PRO A 296 19.92 -42.15 70.79
CA PRO A 296 19.46 -40.77 70.74
C PRO A 296 20.09 -39.85 71.81
N ALA A 297 20.47 -38.65 71.40
CA ALA A 297 20.89 -37.54 72.26
C ALA A 297 19.71 -36.61 72.62
N PRO A 298 19.79 -35.84 73.75
CA PRO A 298 18.63 -35.26 74.44
C PRO A 298 18.04 -34.00 73.78
N ALA A 299 16.78 -33.73 74.11
CA ALA A 299 15.92 -32.67 73.55
C ALA A 299 16.46 -31.23 73.75
N PRO A 300 16.30 -30.35 72.74
CA PRO A 300 16.70 -28.94 72.82
C PRO A 300 15.72 -28.07 73.63
N ALA A 301 16.29 -27.07 74.30
CA ALA A 301 15.62 -26.08 75.14
C ALA A 301 14.69 -25.12 74.34
N PRO A 302 13.67 -24.52 74.98
CA PRO A 302 12.68 -23.68 74.31
C PRO A 302 13.25 -22.37 73.74
N ALA A 303 12.71 -21.96 72.59
CA ALA A 303 13.13 -20.81 71.80
C ALA A 303 12.77 -19.46 72.47
N PRO A 304 13.60 -18.40 72.29
CA PRO A 304 13.32 -17.07 72.81
C PRO A 304 12.21 -16.34 72.05
N GLU A 305 11.50 -15.46 72.75
CA GLU A 305 10.37 -14.64 72.28
C GLU A 305 10.75 -13.67 71.14
N PRO A 306 9.86 -13.38 70.17
CA PRO A 306 10.15 -12.47 69.07
C PRO A 306 10.26 -11.00 69.52
N ALA A 307 11.25 -10.29 68.99
CA ALA A 307 11.46 -8.86 69.21
C ALA A 307 10.32 -7.99 68.62
N PRO A 308 10.01 -6.82 69.23
CA PRO A 308 8.95 -5.93 68.75
C PRO A 308 9.28 -5.29 67.39
N ALA A 309 8.24 -5.12 66.57
CA ALA A 309 8.33 -4.60 65.21
C ALA A 309 8.91 -3.16 65.16
N PRO A 310 9.74 -2.83 64.15
CA PRO A 310 10.33 -1.50 64.01
C PRO A 310 9.28 -0.45 63.61
N ALA A 311 9.43 0.75 64.17
CA ALA A 311 8.57 1.92 63.89
C ALA A 311 8.65 2.37 62.41
N PRO A 312 7.56 2.92 61.85
CA PRO A 312 7.53 3.38 60.46
C PRO A 312 8.47 4.56 60.22
N ALA A 313 9.17 4.52 59.08
CA ALA A 313 10.15 5.52 58.67
C ALA A 313 9.52 6.92 58.45
N PRO A 314 10.28 8.03 58.70
CA PRO A 314 9.80 9.38 58.45
C PRO A 314 9.50 9.64 56.98
N ALA A 315 8.45 10.41 56.69
CA ALA A 315 8.06 10.79 55.34
C ALA A 315 9.19 11.55 54.60
N PRO A 316 9.41 11.30 53.30
CA PRO A 316 10.44 11.96 52.53
C PRO A 316 10.16 13.46 52.38
N ALA A 317 11.23 14.26 52.46
CA ALA A 317 11.18 15.72 52.30
C ALA A 317 10.68 16.13 50.90
N PRO A 318 10.03 17.31 50.76
CA PRO A 318 9.56 17.79 49.46
C PRO A 318 10.71 17.96 48.45
N ALA A 319 10.46 17.55 47.20
CA ALA A 319 11.42 17.64 46.11
C ALA A 319 11.84 19.12 45.84
N PRO A 320 13.10 19.37 45.44
CA PRO A 320 13.55 20.70 45.06
C PRO A 320 12.76 21.24 43.86
N ALA A 321 12.47 22.54 43.85
CA ALA A 321 11.80 23.21 42.73
C ALA A 321 12.59 23.03 41.41
N PRO A 322 11.89 22.83 40.27
CA PRO A 322 12.55 22.64 38.98
C PRO A 322 13.38 23.86 38.59
N ALA A 323 14.58 23.60 38.07
CA ALA A 323 15.50 24.63 37.58
C ALA A 323 14.86 25.43 36.42
N PRO A 324 15.15 26.75 36.32
CA PRO A 324 14.63 27.58 35.24
C PRO A 324 15.08 27.05 33.87
N ALA A 325 14.15 27.10 32.90
CA ALA A 325 14.35 26.58 31.55
C ALA A 325 15.57 27.22 30.86
N PRO A 326 16.35 26.45 30.05
CA PRO A 326 17.45 27.00 29.28
C PRO A 326 16.96 28.10 28.33
N ALA A 327 17.71 29.20 28.25
CA ALA A 327 17.44 30.27 27.30
C ALA A 327 17.44 29.74 25.85
N PRO A 328 16.57 30.25 24.97
CA PRO A 328 16.49 29.79 23.58
C PRO A 328 17.83 30.00 22.85
N ALA A 329 18.24 28.98 22.09
CA ALA A 329 19.46 29.00 21.30
C ALA A 329 19.46 30.17 20.30
N PRO A 330 20.62 30.81 20.03
CA PRO A 330 20.72 31.86 19.03
C PRO A 330 20.29 31.36 17.65
N ALA A 331 19.57 32.20 16.91
CA ALA A 331 19.11 31.90 15.56
C ALA A 331 20.30 31.52 14.64
N PRO A 332 20.14 30.51 13.77
CA PRO A 332 21.20 30.10 12.86
C PRO A 332 21.57 31.25 11.91
N ALA A 333 22.88 31.43 11.72
CA ALA A 333 23.42 32.42 10.80
C ALA A 333 22.91 32.16 9.36
N PRO A 334 22.65 33.22 8.57
CA PRO A 334 22.20 33.08 7.19
C PRO A 334 23.21 32.27 6.36
N ALA A 335 22.68 31.32 5.58
CA ALA A 335 23.46 30.44 4.73
C ALA A 335 24.34 31.25 3.73
N PRO A 336 25.58 30.81 3.47
CA PRO A 336 26.42 31.45 2.47
C PRO A 336 25.76 31.38 1.08
N ALA A 337 25.89 32.47 0.34
CA ALA A 337 25.34 32.59 -1.01
C ALA A 337 25.85 31.46 -1.93
N PRO A 338 24.98 30.89 -2.79
CA PRO A 338 25.36 29.81 -3.70
C PRO A 338 26.48 30.26 -4.63
N ALA A 339 27.49 29.39 -4.78
CA ALA A 339 28.58 29.58 -5.73
C ALA A 339 28.04 29.71 -7.17
N PRO A 340 28.67 30.54 -8.02
CA PRO A 340 28.26 30.70 -9.42
C PRO A 340 28.28 29.36 -10.16
N ALA A 341 27.21 29.11 -10.93
CA ALA A 341 27.03 27.90 -11.70
C ALA A 341 28.19 27.69 -12.70
N PRO A 342 28.67 26.44 -12.88
CA PRO A 342 29.66 26.13 -13.91
C PRO A 342 29.11 26.47 -15.30
N ALA A 343 29.98 26.96 -16.17
CA ALA A 343 29.66 27.31 -17.55
C ALA A 343 29.05 26.11 -18.30
N PRO A 344 28.07 26.34 -19.20
CA PRO A 344 27.43 25.25 -19.94
C PRO A 344 28.44 24.53 -20.82
N GLU A 345 28.45 23.20 -20.71
CA GLU A 345 29.22 22.31 -21.58
C GLU A 345 28.76 22.47 -23.04
N PRO A 346 29.68 22.37 -24.03
CA PRO A 346 29.31 22.46 -25.44
C PRO A 346 28.27 21.39 -25.82
N ALA A 347 27.25 21.80 -26.55
CA ALA A 347 26.20 20.90 -27.03
C ALA A 347 26.79 19.73 -27.85
N PRO A 348 26.35 18.49 -27.62
CA PRO A 348 26.79 17.35 -28.42
C PRO A 348 26.34 17.53 -29.87
N ALA A 349 27.22 17.13 -30.81
CA ALA A 349 26.95 17.17 -32.23
C ALA A 349 25.66 16.41 -32.59
N PRO A 350 24.89 16.88 -33.60
CA PRO A 350 23.65 16.22 -34.01
C PRO A 350 23.93 14.78 -34.44
N ALA A 351 23.17 13.84 -33.87
CA ALA A 351 23.22 12.44 -34.23
C ALA A 351 22.91 12.25 -35.74
N PRO A 352 23.56 11.28 -36.42
CA PRO A 352 23.28 10.99 -37.82
C PRO A 352 21.80 10.60 -38.00
N ALA A 353 21.22 11.08 -39.11
CA ALA A 353 19.83 10.81 -39.46
C ALA A 353 19.55 9.29 -39.47
N PRO A 354 18.41 8.83 -38.92
CA PRO A 354 18.08 7.42 -38.88
C PRO A 354 17.99 6.84 -40.30
N ALA A 355 18.59 5.66 -40.49
CA ALA A 355 18.53 4.92 -41.74
C ALA A 355 17.07 4.65 -42.17
N PRO A 356 16.79 4.62 -43.48
CA PRO A 356 15.44 4.33 -43.98
C PRO A 356 14.95 2.98 -43.49
N ALA A 357 13.72 2.94 -42.98
CA ALA A 357 13.10 1.75 -42.43
C ALA A 357 13.06 0.61 -43.47
N PRO A 358 13.33 -0.65 -43.07
CA PRO A 358 13.20 -1.81 -43.95
C PRO A 358 11.76 -1.97 -44.46
N ALA A 359 11.62 -2.46 -45.69
CA ALA A 359 10.32 -2.72 -46.29
C ALA A 359 9.51 -3.73 -45.44
N PRO A 360 8.18 -3.54 -45.27
CA PRO A 360 7.37 -4.41 -44.44
C PRO A 360 7.34 -5.84 -44.97
N ASP A 361 7.51 -6.82 -44.07
CA ASP A 361 7.46 -8.25 -44.36
C ASP A 361 6.11 -8.63 -45.01
N PRO A 362 6.09 -9.22 -46.22
CA PRO A 362 4.87 -9.62 -46.93
C PRO A 362 3.94 -10.54 -46.13
N ALA A 363 4.47 -11.29 -45.16
CA ALA A 363 3.68 -12.20 -44.33
C ALA A 363 2.76 -11.47 -43.34
N LEU A 364 3.12 -10.24 -42.92
CA LEU A 364 2.33 -9.46 -41.96
C LEU A 364 1.10 -8.81 -42.61
N MET A 365 1.09 -8.62 -43.93
CA MET A 365 0.01 -7.94 -44.64
C MET A 365 -1.35 -8.68 -44.62
N LYS A 366 -1.36 -9.95 -44.23
CA LYS A 366 -2.60 -10.75 -44.06
C LYS A 366 -3.10 -10.77 -42.60
N THR A 367 -2.44 -10.06 -41.71
CA THR A 367 -2.71 -10.12 -40.26
C THR A 367 -3.61 -8.97 -39.84
N ILE A 368 -4.82 -9.28 -39.37
CA ILE A 368 -5.76 -8.31 -38.79
C ILE A 368 -5.68 -8.41 -37.26
N ALA A 369 -5.34 -7.30 -36.60
CA ALA A 369 -5.45 -7.17 -35.15
C ALA A 369 -6.82 -6.62 -34.77
N ILE A 370 -7.55 -7.36 -33.94
CA ILE A 370 -8.83 -6.95 -33.34
C ILE A 370 -8.58 -6.55 -31.89
N VAL A 371 -8.90 -5.32 -31.51
CA VAL A 371 -8.75 -4.85 -30.12
C VAL A 371 -9.74 -5.58 -29.21
N THR A 372 -9.25 -6.25 -28.17
CA THR A 372 -10.07 -7.04 -27.23
C THR A 372 -10.35 -6.33 -25.91
N ARG A 373 -9.56 -5.31 -25.56
CA ARG A 373 -9.71 -4.53 -24.32
C ARG A 373 -10.94 -3.64 -24.37
N GLU A 374 -11.67 -3.56 -23.25
CA GLU A 374 -12.88 -2.72 -23.12
C GLU A 374 -12.55 -1.23 -23.09
N ASN A 375 -11.52 -0.87 -22.33
CA ASN A 375 -10.99 0.49 -22.33
C ASN A 375 -10.21 0.79 -23.62
N PRO A 376 -10.26 2.02 -24.16
CA PRO A 376 -9.56 2.39 -25.39
C PRO A 376 -8.06 2.10 -25.31
N LEU A 377 -7.56 1.30 -26.23
CA LEU A 377 -6.15 0.93 -26.34
C LEU A 377 -5.37 2.10 -26.94
N ARG A 378 -4.24 2.45 -26.33
CA ARG A 378 -3.41 3.59 -26.73
C ARG A 378 -2.53 3.19 -27.93
N ALA A 379 -2.60 3.96 -29.00
CA ALA A 379 -1.65 3.93 -30.11
C ALA A 379 -0.52 4.93 -29.80
N ARG A 380 0.72 4.46 -29.82
CA ARG A 380 1.89 5.21 -29.33
C ARG A 380 2.92 5.43 -30.42
N GLU A 381 3.75 6.44 -30.25
CA GLU A 381 4.82 6.80 -31.18
C GLU A 381 5.93 5.75 -31.24
N MET A 382 6.24 5.15 -30.09
CA MET A 382 7.22 4.07 -29.97
C MET A 382 6.55 2.81 -29.41
N PRO A 383 7.10 1.61 -29.66
CA PRO A 383 6.62 0.33 -29.11
C PRO A 383 6.98 0.19 -27.62
N THR A 384 6.63 1.19 -26.81
CA THR A 384 6.88 1.27 -25.36
C THR A 384 5.70 1.95 -24.68
N THR A 385 5.47 1.68 -23.39
CA THR A 385 4.42 2.34 -22.61
C THR A 385 4.74 3.78 -22.24
N ASP A 386 6.02 4.16 -22.26
CA ASP A 386 6.50 5.54 -22.05
C ASP A 386 6.37 6.38 -23.32
N GLY A 387 6.21 5.71 -24.48
CA GLY A 387 6.02 6.36 -25.76
C GLY A 387 4.82 7.30 -25.74
N LYS A 388 5.02 8.50 -26.31
CA LYS A 388 3.97 9.52 -26.47
C LYS A 388 2.72 8.92 -27.11
N ILE A 389 1.56 9.24 -26.56
CA ILE A 389 0.27 8.74 -27.06
C ILE A 389 -0.11 9.55 -28.29
N LEU A 390 -0.22 8.87 -29.44
CA LEU A 390 -0.64 9.46 -30.71
C LEU A 390 -2.15 9.35 -30.94
N GLY A 391 -2.80 8.37 -30.33
CA GLY A 391 -4.23 8.14 -30.48
C GLY A 391 -4.77 7.03 -29.59
N ARG A 392 -6.09 6.79 -29.67
CA ARG A 392 -6.78 5.72 -28.94
C ARG A 392 -7.69 4.94 -29.88
N VAL A 393 -7.71 3.63 -29.76
CA VAL A 393 -8.50 2.71 -30.56
C VAL A 393 -9.45 1.90 -29.66
N ARG A 394 -10.70 1.69 -30.10
CA ARG A 394 -11.76 1.10 -29.27
C ARG A 394 -11.82 -0.43 -29.39
N LYS A 395 -12.43 -1.11 -28.42
CA LYS A 395 -12.76 -2.55 -28.49
C LYS A 395 -13.45 -2.88 -29.82
N GLY A 396 -13.08 -4.00 -30.44
CA GLY A 396 -13.63 -4.46 -31.70
C GLY A 396 -13.06 -3.79 -32.95
N SER A 397 -12.29 -2.70 -32.81
CA SER A 397 -11.61 -2.06 -33.94
C SER A 397 -10.63 -3.03 -34.59
N ARG A 398 -10.63 -3.06 -35.92
CA ARG A 398 -9.81 -3.96 -36.74
C ARG A 398 -8.77 -3.16 -37.49
N PHE A 399 -7.51 -3.57 -37.38
CA PHE A 399 -6.41 -2.89 -38.05
C PHE A 399 -5.50 -3.89 -38.76
N LYS A 400 -4.98 -3.48 -39.90
CA LYS A 400 -3.89 -4.20 -40.56
C LYS A 400 -2.61 -4.01 -39.75
N VAL A 401 -1.95 -5.12 -39.42
CA VAL A 401 -0.63 -5.07 -38.77
C VAL A 401 0.42 -4.74 -39.82
N LEU A 402 1.11 -3.63 -39.63
CA LEU A 402 2.14 -3.11 -40.53
C LEU A 402 3.54 -3.58 -40.13
N ASP A 403 3.78 -3.75 -38.83
CA ASP A 403 5.06 -4.18 -38.27
C ASP A 403 4.86 -4.79 -36.87
N VAL A 404 5.82 -5.59 -36.40
CA VAL A 404 5.82 -6.26 -35.09
C VAL A 404 7.18 -6.14 -34.40
N ILE A 405 7.21 -5.45 -33.25
CA ILE A 405 8.42 -5.31 -32.43
C ILE A 405 8.05 -5.58 -30.97
N ASN A 406 8.74 -6.50 -30.29
CA ASN A 406 8.61 -6.72 -28.84
C ASN A 406 7.17 -6.81 -28.32
N LYS A 407 6.30 -7.58 -29.01
CA LYS A 407 4.87 -7.71 -28.70
C LYS A 407 4.04 -6.43 -28.92
N TRP A 408 4.52 -5.51 -29.74
CA TRP A 408 3.75 -4.37 -30.23
C TRP A 408 3.43 -4.55 -31.71
N TYR A 409 2.27 -4.11 -32.11
CA TYR A 409 1.82 -4.08 -33.49
C TYR A 409 1.75 -2.64 -33.97
N LEU A 410 2.49 -2.31 -35.02
CA LEU A 410 2.32 -1.05 -35.71
C LEU A 410 1.04 -1.13 -36.54
N ILE A 411 0.14 -0.18 -36.32
CA ILE A 411 -1.13 -0.09 -37.05
C ILE A 411 -1.31 1.32 -37.61
N GLU A 412 -2.11 1.43 -38.66
CA GLU A 412 -2.66 2.71 -39.10
C GLU A 412 -4.06 2.87 -38.50
N PHE A 413 -4.21 3.81 -37.55
CA PHE A 413 -5.45 3.98 -36.78
C PHE A 413 -6.33 5.15 -37.27
N ALA A 414 -5.77 6.01 -38.12
CA ALA A 414 -6.48 7.03 -38.89
C ALA A 414 -5.70 7.28 -40.19
N PRO A 415 -6.31 7.85 -41.25
CA PRO A 415 -5.62 8.07 -42.52
C PRO A 415 -4.30 8.82 -42.33
N GLY A 416 -3.19 8.18 -42.69
CA GLY A 416 -1.83 8.71 -42.55
C GLY A 416 -1.26 8.75 -41.13
N LYS A 417 -2.01 8.28 -40.12
CA LYS A 417 -1.55 8.22 -38.72
C LYS A 417 -1.29 6.79 -38.29
N ARG A 418 -0.01 6.50 -38.03
CA ARG A 418 0.46 5.21 -37.55
C ARG A 418 0.81 5.27 -36.07
N GLY A 419 0.63 4.17 -35.37
CA GLY A 419 1.02 4.05 -33.98
C GLY A 419 1.09 2.60 -33.52
N TRP A 420 1.93 2.37 -32.51
CA TRP A 420 2.15 1.07 -31.90
C TRP A 420 1.06 0.78 -30.88
N ILE A 421 0.44 -0.40 -30.98
CA ILE A 421 -0.51 -0.92 -30.00
C ILE A 421 0.02 -2.22 -29.41
N PHE A 422 -0.24 -2.46 -28.13
CA PHE A 422 0.30 -3.62 -27.44
C PHE A 422 -0.50 -4.89 -27.74
N SER A 423 0.18 -5.96 -28.17
CA SER A 423 -0.44 -7.17 -28.70
C SER A 423 -1.29 -7.91 -27.66
N LYS A 424 -0.96 -7.79 -26.37
CA LYS A 424 -1.73 -8.38 -25.26
C LYS A 424 -3.22 -8.01 -25.29
N TYR A 425 -3.54 -6.84 -25.85
CA TYR A 425 -4.91 -6.32 -25.94
C TYR A 425 -5.52 -6.50 -27.32
N THR A 426 -4.98 -7.41 -28.11
CA THR A 426 -5.44 -7.69 -29.46
C THR A 426 -5.55 -9.19 -29.72
N LYS A 427 -6.54 -9.57 -30.51
CA LYS A 427 -6.66 -10.91 -31.08
C LYS A 427 -6.31 -10.84 -32.56
N ILE A 428 -5.41 -11.70 -32.99
CA ILE A 428 -5.01 -11.79 -34.39
C ILE A 428 -5.98 -12.70 -35.15
N VAL A 429 -6.39 -12.24 -36.33
CA VAL A 429 -7.17 -13.00 -37.31
C VAL A 429 -6.39 -12.97 -38.63
N LYS A 430 -6.19 -14.14 -39.22
CA LYS A 430 -5.48 -14.33 -40.49
C LYS A 430 -6.46 -14.34 -41.66
#